data_AF-A0A1I0QLA9-F1
#
_entry.id   AF-A0A1I0QLA9-F1
#
_cell.length_a   1.000
_cell.length_b   1.000
_cell.length_c   1.000
_cell.angle_alpha   90.00
_cell.angle_beta   90.00
_cell.angle_gamma   90.00
#
_symmetry.space_group_name_H-M   'P 1'
#
loop_
_entity.id
_entity.type
_entity.pdbx_description
1 polymer ?
#
loop_
_entity_poly.entity_id
_entity_poly.type
_entity_poly.pdbx_seq_one_letter_code
_entity_poly.pdbx_strand_id
1 'polypeptide(L)' 'MQNKIIVKISEDDESVGYVYLPNELDEEKKKVKKTINLSDVIDYEGVPIYLDFNEDGVLLGIEIVG' A
#
# COMPACT_ATOMS: atom_id res chain seq x y z
N MET A 1 -1.37 4.65 21.31
CA MET A 1 -2.58 5.01 20.53
C MET A 1 -2.96 3.79 19.70
N GLN A 2 -4.25 3.55 19.42
CA GLN A 2 -4.61 2.41 18.55
C GLN A 2 -4.14 2.70 17.13
N ASN A 3 -3.16 1.93 16.67
CA ASN A 3 -2.64 1.92 15.30
C ASN A 3 -3.74 1.37 14.39
N LYS A 4 -4.57 2.26 13.84
CA LYS A 4 -5.69 1.88 12.98
C LYS A 4 -5.24 1.77 11.53
N ILE A 5 -5.60 0.68 10.87
CA ILE A 5 -5.58 0.57 9.42
C ILE A 5 -6.69 1.47 8.88
N ILE A 6 -6.37 2.29 7.88
CA ILE A 6 -7.31 3.22 7.26
C ILE A 6 -7.49 2.81 5.81
N VAL A 7 -8.74 2.72 5.34
CA VAL A 7 -9.06 2.50 3.92
C VAL A 7 -9.78 3.73 3.40
N LYS A 8 -9.31 4.29 2.28
CA LYS A 8 -9.90 5.44 1.60
C LYS A 8 -9.83 5.25 0.10
N ILE A 9 -10.70 5.91 -0.65
CA ILE A 9 -10.46 6.12 -2.08
C ILE A 9 -9.28 7.09 -2.22
N SER A 10 -8.37 6.80 -3.15
CA SER A 10 -7.22 7.66 -3.44
C SER A 10 -7.71 9.02 -3.90
N GLU A 11 -7.05 10.08 -3.43
CA GLU A 11 -7.36 11.45 -3.87
C GLU A 11 -6.88 11.71 -5.30
N ASP A 12 -5.91 10.92 -5.78
CA ASP A 12 -5.32 11.04 -7.11
C ASP A 12 -6.04 10.18 -8.17
N ASP A 13 -6.72 9.11 -7.76
CA ASP A 13 -7.43 8.17 -8.64
C ASP A 13 -8.66 7.56 -7.96
N GLU A 14 -9.84 7.91 -8.44
CA GLU A 14 -11.12 7.43 -7.89
C GLU A 14 -11.35 5.91 -8.09
N SER A 15 -10.58 5.28 -8.98
CA SER A 15 -10.60 3.82 -9.20
C SER A 15 -9.67 3.04 -8.29
N VAL A 16 -9.00 3.72 -7.35
CA VAL A 16 -8.04 3.10 -6.43
C VAL A 16 -8.52 3.23 -4.99
N GLY A 17 -8.77 2.09 -4.35
CA GLY A 17 -8.88 2.01 -2.89
C GLY A 17 -7.50 1.88 -2.26
N TYR A 18 -7.09 2.84 -1.44
CA TYR A 18 -5.81 2.82 -0.73
C TYR A 18 -5.98 2.39 0.73
N VAL A 19 -5.21 1.38 1.14
CA VAL A 19 -5.09 0.92 2.52
C VAL A 19 -3.81 1.50 3.12
N TYR A 20 -3.95 2.44 4.05
CA TYR A 20 -2.84 3.00 4.82
C TYR A 20 -2.56 2.12 6.04
N LEU A 21 -1.33 1.64 6.15
CA LEU A 21 -0.89 0.87 7.30
C LEU A 21 -0.30 1.79 8.37
N PRO A 22 -0.68 1.61 9.65
CA PRO A 22 -0.11 2.39 10.72
C PRO A 22 1.37 2.02 10.89
N ASN A 23 2.24 3.01 10.84
CA ASN A 23 3.66 2.83 11.10
C ASN A 23 4.22 4.02 11.88
N GLU A 24 5.19 3.76 12.75
CA GLU A 24 5.88 4.79 13.57
C GLU A 24 7.15 5.29 12.85
N LEU A 25 7.15 5.27 11.52
CA LEU A 25 8.31 5.68 10.73
C LEU A 25 8.44 7.20 10.67
N ASP A 26 9.67 7.68 10.61
CA ASP A 26 9.98 9.06 10.27
C ASP A 26 9.57 9.37 8.82
N GLU A 27 9.30 10.64 8.50
CA GLU A 27 8.80 11.06 7.19
C GLU A 27 9.67 10.63 6.01
N GLU A 28 11.00 10.58 6.18
CA GLU A 28 11.90 10.09 5.12
C GLU A 28 11.67 8.61 4.79
N LYS A 29 11.31 7.81 5.79
CA LYS A 29 11.07 6.38 5.67
C LYS A 29 9.64 6.04 5.22
N LYS A 30 8.74 7.02 5.14
CA LYS A 30 7.39 6.89 4.59
C LYS A 30 7.31 7.10 3.07
N LYS A 31 8.45 7.27 2.41
CA LYS A 31 8.49 7.40 0.95
C LYS A 31 8.43 6.03 0.29
N VAL A 32 7.48 5.86 -0.62
CA VAL A 32 7.43 4.68 -1.50
C VAL A 32 8.67 4.68 -2.38
N LYS A 33 9.35 3.53 -2.43
CA LYS A 33 10.54 3.28 -3.25
C LYS A 33 10.35 2.14 -4.23
N LYS A 34 9.46 1.21 -3.90
CA LYS A 34 9.15 0.06 -4.74
C LYS A 34 7.68 -0.29 -4.60
N THR A 35 7.01 -0.46 -5.72
CA THR A 35 5.65 -0.99 -5.79
C THR A 35 5.71 -2.32 -6.54
N ILE A 36 5.03 -3.35 -6.04
CA ILE A 36 4.93 -4.66 -6.70
C ILE A 36 3.49 -5.10 -6.83
N ASN A 37 3.18 -5.85 -7.90
CA ASN A 37 1.89 -6.51 -8.04
C ASN A 37 1.88 -7.80 -7.21
N LEU A 38 0.82 -8.02 -6.43
CA LEU A 38 0.66 -9.23 -5.61
C LEU A 38 0.70 -10.52 -6.45
N SER A 39 0.13 -10.50 -7.66
CA SER A 39 0.12 -11.65 -8.58
C SER A 39 1.51 -12.04 -9.09
N ASP A 40 2.52 -11.16 -8.98
CA ASP A 40 3.91 -11.51 -9.33
C ASP A 40 4.59 -12.35 -8.23
N VAL A 41 4.01 -12.39 -7.03
CA VAL A 41 4.62 -13.01 -5.84
C VAL A 41 3.91 -14.31 -5.47
N ILE A 42 2.58 -14.34 -5.59
CA ILE A 42 1.75 -15.48 -5.25
C ILE A 42 0.71 -15.72 -6.34
N ASP A 43 0.23 -16.96 -6.42
CA ASP A 43 -0.90 -17.31 -7.27
C ASP A 43 -2.18 -16.70 -6.69
N TYR A 44 -2.52 -15.50 -7.18
CA TYR A 44 -3.64 -14.70 -6.71
C TYR A 44 -4.56 -14.35 -7.88
N GLU A 45 -5.83 -14.73 -7.74
CA GLU A 45 -6.92 -14.38 -8.63
C GLU A 45 -7.82 -13.33 -7.96
N GLY A 46 -8.04 -12.19 -8.61
CA GLY A 46 -8.90 -11.13 -8.09
C GLY A 46 -8.64 -9.78 -8.74
N VAL A 47 -9.17 -8.72 -8.11
CA VAL A 47 -8.85 -7.34 -8.49
C VAL A 47 -7.35 -7.10 -8.33
N PRO A 48 -6.69 -6.34 -9.24
CA PRO A 48 -5.27 -6.03 -9.10
C PRO A 48 -4.96 -5.39 -7.75
N ILE A 49 -3.94 -5.94 -7.07
CA ILE A 49 -3.45 -5.44 -5.79
C ILE A 49 -1.99 -5.09 -5.94
N TYR A 50 -1.63 -3.86 -5.56
CA TYR A 50 -0.24 -3.40 -5.52
C TYR A 50 0.19 -3.14 -4.08
N LEU A 51 1.45 -3.47 -3.79
CA LEU A 51 2.06 -3.36 -2.48
C LEU A 51 3.19 -2.33 -2.52
N ASP A 52 3.09 -1.30 -1.70
CA ASP A 52 4.06 -0.20 -1.63
C ASP A 52 5.07 -0.40 -0.51
N PHE A 53 6.35 -0.43 -0.85
CA PHE A 53 7.45 -0.61 0.08
C PHE A 53 8.38 0.60 0.09
N ASN A 54 8.96 0.89 1.26
CA ASN A 54 10.05 1.86 1.40
C ASN A 54 11.42 1.25 1.07
N GLU A 55 12.50 2.03 1.25
CA GLU A 55 13.89 1.57 1.00
C GLU A 55 14.34 0.42 1.91
N ASP A 56 13.81 0.37 3.13
CA ASP A 56 14.11 -0.67 4.12
C ASP A 56 13.28 -1.95 3.88
N GLY A 57 12.41 -1.97 2.86
CA GLY A 57 11.52 -3.09 2.55
C GLY A 57 10.30 -3.18 3.48
N VAL A 58 9.96 -2.12 4.20
CA VAL A 58 8.75 -2.04 5.03
C VAL A 58 7.55 -1.71 4.14
N LEU A 59 6.47 -2.48 4.29
CA LEU A 59 5.20 -2.24 3.61
C LEU A 59 4.52 -0.98 4.20
N LEU A 60 4.30 0.01 3.36
CA LEU A 60 3.70 1.30 3.72
C LEU A 60 2.19 1.32 3.46
N GLY A 61 1.75 0.70 2.36
CA GLY A 61 0.36 0.70 1.96
C GLY A 61 0.04 -0.33 0.88
N ILE A 62 -1.25 -0.44 0.56
CA ILE A 62 -1.79 -1.39 -0.41
C ILE A 62 -2.78 -0.65 -1.29
N GLU A 63 -2.62 -0.76 -2.61
CA GLU A 63 -3.56 -0.25 -3.61
C GLU A 63 -4.43 -1.39 -4.12
N ILE A 64 -5.74 -1.17 -4.13
CA ILE A 64 -6.75 -2.06 -4.70
C ILE A 64 -7.35 -1.34 -5.90
N VAL A 65 -7.09 -1.82 -7.10
CA VAL A 65 -7.46 -1.13 -8.35
C VAL A 65 -8.68 -1.80 -8.98
N GLY A 66 -9.76 -1.04 -9.22
CA GLY A 66 -10.97 -1.58 -9.87
C GLY A 66 -12.20 -0.70 -9.82
#